data_AF-A0A1C1A003-F1
#
_entry.id   AF-A0A1C1A003-F1
#
_cell.length_a   1.000
_cell.length_b   1.000
_cell.length_c   1.000
_cell.angle_alpha   90.00
_cell.angle_beta   90.00
_cell.angle_gamma   90.00
#
_symmetry.space_group_name_H-M   'P 1'
#
loop_
_entity.id
_entity.type
_entity.pdbx_description
1 polymer ?
#
loop_
_entity_poly.entity_id
_entity_poly.type
_entity_poly.pdbx_seq_one_letter_code
_entity_poly.pdbx_strand_id
1 'polypeptide(L)'
;MKFRAVSNETRMNYMFWNIQNEIKKEMKYLESLPYDPSSIIAVVKHHLDQWDPIQLLEIGSPDDEYEGEARSITIYITKHVDDMTVAGLGQAISRIFRKSFRAEFQSEEESMEIAYGILRELTTGDEDAS
;
A
#
# COMPACT_ATOMS: atom_id res chain seq x y z
N MET A 1 3.27 28.85 32.00
CA MET A 1 4.07 28.00 31.09
C MET A 1 4.17 28.69 29.73
N LYS A 2 5.38 28.94 29.20
CA LYS A 2 5.55 29.43 27.83
C LYS A 2 5.83 28.22 26.94
N PHE A 3 4.88 27.84 26.09
CA PHE A 3 5.13 26.84 25.05
C PHE A 3 6.12 27.43 24.07
N ARG A 4 7.36 26.89 24.02
CA ARG A 4 8.31 27.25 22.97
C ARG A 4 7.76 26.67 21.67
N ALA A 5 7.57 27.52 20.66
CA ALA A 5 7.23 27.07 19.33
C ALA A 5 8.32 26.11 18.84
N VAL A 6 7.93 24.88 18.49
CA VAL A 6 8.82 23.89 17.89
C VAL A 6 9.19 24.39 16.49
N SER A 7 10.48 24.42 16.17
CA SER A 7 10.98 24.87 14.86
C SER A 7 10.47 23.95 13.74
N ASN A 8 10.41 24.49 12.51
CA ASN A 8 10.04 23.69 11.34
C ASN A 8 11.02 22.51 11.14
N GLU A 9 12.30 22.72 11.40
CA GLU A 9 13.32 21.67 11.35
C GLU A 9 13.03 20.52 12.32
N THR A 10 12.67 20.81 13.57
CA THR A 10 12.31 19.76 14.54
C THR A 10 11.05 19.00 14.10
N ARG A 11 10.06 19.69 13.51
CA ARG A 11 8.87 19.02 12.96
C ARG A 11 9.22 18.10 11.80
N MET A 12 10.08 18.56 10.88
CA MET A 12 10.56 17.77 9.76
C MET A 12 11.34 16.54 10.23
N ASN A 13 12.27 16.70 11.16
CA ASN A 13 13.05 15.60 11.71
C ASN A 13 12.16 14.54 12.38
N TYR A 14 11.16 14.98 13.13
CA TYR A 14 10.18 14.07 13.73
C TYR A 14 9.34 13.34 12.67
N MET A 15 8.91 14.04 11.62
CA MET A 15 8.19 13.45 10.49
C MET A 15 9.02 12.38 9.78
N PHE A 16 10.27 12.68 9.42
CA PHE A 16 11.18 11.71 8.80
C PHE A 16 11.41 10.49 9.70
N TRP A 17 11.64 10.72 11.00
CA TRP A 17 11.81 9.63 11.96
C TRP A 17 10.57 8.72 12.04
N ASN A 18 9.37 9.29 12.03
CA ASN A 18 8.13 8.51 12.01
C ASN A 18 8.02 7.67 10.73
N ILE A 19 8.28 8.27 9.56
CA ILE A 19 8.22 7.57 8.27
C ILE A 19 9.19 6.39 8.28
N GLN A 20 10.44 6.61 8.70
CA GLN A 20 11.44 5.54 8.79
C GLN A 20 11.03 4.42 9.75
N ASN A 21 10.38 4.75 10.86
CA ASN A 21 9.91 3.75 11.81
C ASN A 21 8.75 2.92 11.28
N GLU A 22 7.82 3.54 10.54
CA GLU A 22 6.72 2.80 9.93
C GLU A 22 7.26 1.83 8.87
N ILE A 23 8.15 2.28 7.99
CA ILE A 23 8.82 1.42 7.00
C ILE A 23 9.54 0.24 7.69
N LYS A 24 10.29 0.50 8.77
CA LYS A 24 10.96 -0.56 9.53
C LYS A 24 10.00 -1.57 10.15
N LYS A 25 8.85 -1.13 10.64
CA LYS A 25 7.83 -2.03 11.22
C LYS A 25 7.21 -2.91 10.13
N GLU A 26 6.92 -2.33 8.97
CA GLU A 26 6.37 -3.05 7.82
C GLU A 26 7.37 -4.11 7.32
N MET A 27 8.62 -3.72 7.09
CA MET A 27 9.69 -4.64 6.67
C MET A 27 9.88 -5.76 7.70
N LYS A 28 9.99 -5.43 8.99
CA LYS A 28 10.12 -6.43 10.04
C LYS A 28 8.95 -7.42 10.07
N TYR A 29 7.73 -6.94 9.81
CA TYR A 29 6.57 -7.81 9.73
C TYR A 29 6.66 -8.75 8.52
N LEU A 30 6.96 -8.22 7.34
CA LEU A 30 7.10 -9.03 6.11
C LEU A 30 8.21 -10.07 6.23
N GLU A 31 9.36 -9.70 6.80
CA GLU A 31 10.48 -10.62 7.09
C GLU A 31 10.13 -11.70 8.11
N SER A 32 9.10 -11.48 8.94
CA SER A 32 8.67 -12.45 9.95
C SER A 32 7.67 -13.48 9.44
N LEU A 33 7.18 -13.34 8.20
CA LEU A 33 6.25 -14.28 7.62
C LEU A 33 6.92 -15.65 7.37
N PRO A 34 6.18 -16.76 7.48
CA PRO A 34 6.72 -18.10 7.24
C PRO A 34 6.93 -18.42 5.75
N TYR A 35 6.66 -17.47 4.85
CA TYR A 35 6.78 -17.57 3.40
C TYR A 35 7.29 -16.23 2.83
N ASP A 36 7.76 -16.25 1.59
CA ASP A 36 8.19 -15.05 0.87
C ASP A 36 6.97 -14.28 0.31
N PRO A 37 6.70 -13.04 0.76
CA PRO A 37 5.57 -12.26 0.26
C PRO A 37 5.83 -11.58 -1.10
N SER A 38 7.01 -11.74 -1.70
CA SER A 38 7.42 -11.01 -2.92
C SER A 38 6.48 -11.21 -4.10
N SER A 39 5.88 -12.39 -4.26
CA SER A 39 4.88 -12.65 -5.31
C SER A 39 3.60 -11.82 -5.10
N ILE A 40 3.12 -11.73 -3.86
CA ILE A 40 1.95 -10.90 -3.50
C ILE A 40 2.27 -9.43 -3.74
N ILE A 41 3.46 -8.97 -3.34
CA ILE A 41 3.91 -7.59 -3.57
C ILE A 41 3.92 -7.28 -5.08
N ALA A 42 4.45 -8.19 -5.90
CA ALA A 42 4.52 -8.00 -7.34
C ALA A 42 3.13 -7.88 -7.99
N VAL A 43 2.19 -8.76 -7.62
CA VAL A 43 0.80 -8.69 -8.10
C VAL A 43 0.16 -7.37 -7.66
N VAL A 44 0.22 -7.04 -6.38
CA VAL A 44 -0.36 -5.79 -5.87
C VAL A 44 0.23 -4.59 -6.60
N LYS A 45 1.55 -4.52 -6.70
CA LYS A 45 2.26 -3.42 -7.38
C LYS A 45 1.82 -3.31 -8.85
N HIS A 46 1.73 -4.41 -9.57
CA HIS A 46 1.28 -4.40 -10.95
C HIS A 46 -0.09 -3.73 -11.12
N HIS A 47 -1.06 -4.08 -10.28
CA HIS A 47 -2.40 -3.46 -10.32
C HIS A 47 -2.36 -1.97 -9.95
N LEU A 48 -1.54 -1.57 -8.98
CA LEU A 48 -1.41 -0.15 -8.62
C LEU A 48 -0.74 0.67 -9.72
N ASP A 49 0.31 0.14 -10.36
CA ASP A 49 1.02 0.83 -11.43
C ASP A 49 0.15 0.99 -12.68
N GLN A 50 -0.74 0.03 -12.97
CA GLN A 50 -1.71 0.15 -14.06
C GLN A 50 -2.85 1.11 -13.74
N TRP A 51 -3.25 1.18 -12.48
CA TRP A 51 -4.31 2.08 -12.04
C TRP A 51 -3.85 3.54 -12.03
N ASP A 52 -2.64 3.78 -11.51
CA ASP A 52 -2.00 5.09 -11.39
C ASP A 52 -2.98 6.23 -10.99
N PRO A 53 -3.65 6.13 -9.83
CA PRO A 53 -4.83 6.95 -9.51
C PRO A 53 -4.57 8.45 -9.38
N ILE A 54 -3.29 8.83 -9.28
CA ILE A 54 -2.86 10.23 -9.22
C ILE A 54 -1.82 10.55 -10.31
N GLN A 55 -1.72 9.70 -11.34
CA GLN A 55 -0.96 9.91 -12.56
C GLN A 55 0.55 10.12 -12.33
N LEU A 56 1.14 9.52 -11.29
CA LEU A 56 2.56 9.66 -11.00
C LEU A 56 3.42 9.00 -12.09
N LEU A 57 3.02 7.83 -12.56
CA LEU A 57 3.76 7.11 -13.59
C LEU A 57 3.55 7.77 -14.96
N GLU A 58 2.33 8.26 -15.24
CA GLU A 58 2.03 8.98 -16.47
C GLU A 58 2.88 10.26 -16.64
N ILE A 59 3.18 10.99 -15.54
CA ILE A 59 4.03 12.19 -15.57
C ILE A 59 5.54 11.88 -15.64
N GLY A 60 5.92 10.60 -15.73
CA GLY A 60 7.30 10.15 -15.86
C GLY A 60 8.08 10.10 -14.55
N SER A 61 7.39 9.97 -13.42
CA SER A 61 8.04 9.64 -12.15
C SER A 61 8.69 8.24 -12.20
N PRO A 62 9.63 7.93 -11.29
CA PRO A 62 10.24 6.61 -11.22
C PRO A 62 9.22 5.48 -10.98
N ASP A 63 9.58 4.25 -11.36
CA ASP A 63 8.68 3.10 -11.22
C ASP A 63 8.44 2.68 -9.75
N ASP A 64 9.09 3.29 -8.75
CA ASP A 64 8.97 2.93 -7.33
C ASP A 64 7.90 3.73 -6.56
N GLU A 65 7.15 4.60 -7.23
CA GLU A 65 6.21 5.54 -6.60
C GLU A 65 5.15 4.89 -5.69
N TYR A 66 4.64 3.71 -6.06
CA TYR A 66 3.62 2.99 -5.28
C TYR A 66 4.16 1.87 -4.38
N GLU A 67 5.49 1.77 -4.18
CA GLU A 67 6.08 0.68 -3.38
C GLU A 67 5.57 0.67 -1.93
N GLY A 68 5.38 1.84 -1.32
CA GLY A 68 4.91 1.96 0.06
C GLY A 68 3.50 1.41 0.23
N GLU A 69 2.62 1.81 -0.69
CA GLU A 69 1.23 1.39 -0.75
C GLU A 69 1.13 -0.11 -1.05
N ALA A 70 1.92 -0.61 -2.00
CA ALA A 70 1.98 -2.03 -2.34
C ALA A 70 2.39 -2.89 -1.13
N ARG A 71 3.39 -2.46 -0.35
CA ARG A 71 3.77 -3.14 0.90
C ARG A 71 2.64 -3.09 1.92
N SER A 72 2.04 -1.92 2.15
CA SER A 72 0.94 -1.76 3.11
C SER A 72 -0.27 -2.64 2.77
N ILE A 73 -0.63 -2.71 1.49
CA ILE A 73 -1.73 -3.55 0.99
C ILE A 73 -1.36 -5.02 1.12
N THR A 74 -0.14 -5.42 0.78
CA THR A 74 0.35 -6.79 1.00
C THR A 74 0.21 -7.20 2.46
N ILE A 75 0.65 -6.35 3.40
CA ILE A 75 0.52 -6.60 4.84
C ILE A 75 -0.94 -6.74 5.26
N TYR A 76 -1.85 -5.95 4.66
CA TYR A 76 -3.27 -6.12 4.90
C TYR A 76 -3.74 -7.50 4.40
N ILE A 77 -3.33 -7.90 3.19
CA ILE A 77 -3.67 -9.19 2.60
C ILE A 77 -3.20 -10.34 3.50
N THR A 78 -1.93 -10.37 3.89
CA THR A 78 -1.35 -11.46 4.68
C THR A 78 -1.96 -11.58 6.08
N LYS A 79 -2.55 -10.51 6.62
CA LYS A 79 -3.23 -10.51 7.92
C LYS A 79 -4.68 -11.00 7.88
N HIS A 80 -5.30 -11.02 6.71
CA HIS A 80 -6.72 -11.31 6.52
C HIS A 80 -6.93 -12.41 5.47
N VAL A 81 -5.94 -13.28 5.26
CA VAL A 81 -6.01 -14.35 4.23
C VAL A 81 -7.26 -15.22 4.41
N ASP A 82 -7.62 -15.53 5.66
CA ASP A 82 -8.72 -16.44 5.99
C ASP A 82 -10.12 -15.83 5.81
N ASP A 83 -10.23 -14.50 5.84
CA ASP A 83 -11.50 -13.76 5.78
C ASP A 83 -11.51 -12.66 4.71
N MET A 84 -10.61 -12.78 3.72
CA MET A 84 -10.42 -11.80 2.67
C MET A 84 -11.68 -11.65 1.81
N THR A 85 -12.11 -10.42 1.61
CA THR A 85 -13.20 -10.09 0.69
C THR A 85 -12.80 -8.92 -0.20
N VAL A 86 -13.36 -8.86 -1.41
CA VAL A 86 -13.17 -7.73 -2.34
C VAL A 86 -13.52 -6.40 -1.66
N ALA A 87 -14.62 -6.37 -0.90
CA ALA A 87 -15.04 -5.17 -0.17
C ALA A 87 -14.07 -4.77 0.95
N GLY A 88 -13.58 -5.73 1.73
CA GLY A 88 -12.57 -5.47 2.77
C GLY A 88 -11.28 -4.93 2.18
N LEU A 89 -10.78 -5.56 1.11
CA LEU A 89 -9.56 -5.11 0.43
C LEU A 89 -9.75 -3.74 -0.22
N GLY A 90 -10.86 -3.49 -0.93
CA GLY A 90 -11.12 -2.19 -1.57
C GLY A 90 -11.18 -1.04 -0.56
N GLN A 91 -11.81 -1.26 0.59
CA GLN A 91 -11.80 -0.29 1.70
C GLN A 91 -10.38 -0.07 2.26
N ALA A 92 -9.58 -1.13 2.38
CA ALA A 92 -8.21 -1.02 2.84
C ALA A 92 -7.33 -0.22 1.85
N ILE A 93 -7.45 -0.50 0.54
CA ILE A 93 -6.75 0.23 -0.54
C ILE A 93 -7.12 1.72 -0.47
N SER A 94 -8.41 2.05 -0.51
CA SER A 94 -8.89 3.43 -0.43
C SER A 94 -8.35 4.15 0.82
N ARG A 95 -8.37 3.50 1.98
CA ARG A 95 -7.82 4.07 3.22
C ARG A 95 -6.32 4.31 3.16
N ILE A 96 -5.56 3.38 2.56
CA ILE A 96 -4.10 3.50 2.41
C ILE A 96 -3.78 4.67 1.48
N PHE A 97 -4.42 4.74 0.31
CA PHE A 97 -4.21 5.83 -0.65
C PHE A 97 -4.65 7.20 -0.10
N ARG A 98 -5.78 7.30 0.59
CA ARG A 98 -6.18 8.52 1.30
C ARG A 98 -5.16 8.94 2.36
N LYS A 99 -4.52 7.99 3.05
CA LYS A 99 -3.48 8.31 4.04
C LYS A 99 -2.23 8.87 3.37
N SER A 100 -1.82 8.29 2.24
CA SER A 100 -0.63 8.68 1.48
C SER A 100 -0.81 10.00 0.75
N PHE A 101 -1.88 10.14 -0.02
CA PHE A 101 -2.06 11.24 -0.98
C PHE A 101 -3.12 12.26 -0.55
N ARG A 102 -3.86 11.99 0.53
CA ARG A 102 -4.85 12.90 1.12
C ARG A 102 -5.88 13.37 0.09
N ALA A 103 -5.90 14.67 -0.21
CA ALA A 103 -6.88 15.30 -1.08
C ALA A 103 -6.61 15.07 -2.58
N GLU A 104 -5.40 14.64 -2.94
CA GLU A 104 -5.05 14.30 -4.32
C GLU A 104 -5.74 13.00 -4.76
N PHE A 105 -6.04 12.10 -3.81
CA PHE A 105 -6.71 10.85 -4.11
C PHE A 105 -8.24 11.00 -4.11
N GLN A 106 -8.86 10.76 -5.27
CA GLN A 106 -10.32 10.88 -5.46
C GLN A 106 -10.99 9.61 -6.00
N SER A 107 -10.23 8.54 -6.24
CA SER A 107 -10.67 7.31 -6.90
C SER A 107 -11.14 6.21 -5.93
N GLU A 108 -12.06 6.54 -5.03
CA GLU A 108 -12.52 5.57 -4.03
C GLU A 108 -13.35 4.43 -4.61
N GLU A 109 -14.16 4.72 -5.62
CA GLU A 109 -15.00 3.71 -6.29
C GLU A 109 -14.12 2.70 -7.05
N GLU A 110 -13.10 3.19 -7.75
CA GLU A 110 -12.13 2.37 -8.51
C GLU A 110 -11.30 1.46 -7.59
N SER A 111 -11.14 1.81 -6.30
CA SER A 111 -10.43 0.96 -5.33
C SER A 111 -11.05 -0.43 -5.21
N MET A 112 -12.36 -0.55 -5.46
CA MET A 112 -13.06 -1.84 -5.47
C MET A 112 -12.71 -2.69 -6.70
N GLU A 113 -12.55 -2.07 -7.86
CA GLU A 113 -12.15 -2.74 -9.10
C GLU A 113 -10.72 -3.26 -9.00
N ILE A 114 -9.82 -2.45 -8.43
CA ILE A 114 -8.44 -2.84 -8.16
C ILE A 114 -8.38 -3.99 -7.15
N ALA A 115 -9.17 -3.92 -6.07
CA ALA A 115 -9.26 -5.02 -5.12
C ALA A 115 -9.73 -6.32 -5.78
N TYR A 116 -10.72 -6.25 -6.66
CA TYR A 116 -11.19 -7.40 -7.42
C TYR A 116 -10.09 -7.97 -8.32
N GLY A 117 -9.37 -7.12 -9.06
CA GLY A 117 -8.26 -7.50 -9.92
C GLY A 117 -7.16 -8.24 -9.16
N ILE A 118 -6.70 -7.67 -8.04
CA ILE A 118 -5.67 -8.26 -7.18
C ILE A 118 -6.12 -9.64 -6.67
N LEU A 119 -7.31 -9.74 -6.07
CA LEU A 119 -7.76 -11.02 -5.50
C LEU A 119 -7.96 -12.08 -6.58
N ARG A 120 -8.52 -11.70 -7.73
CA ARG A 120 -8.66 -12.61 -8.85
C ARG A 120 -7.30 -13.15 -9.29
N GLU A 121 -6.30 -12.31 -9.49
CA GLU A 121 -4.98 -12.77 -9.91
C GLU A 121 -4.32 -13.68 -8.86
N LEU A 122 -4.42 -13.33 -7.58
CA LEU A 122 -3.88 -14.15 -6.49
C LEU A 122 -4.56 -15.52 -6.36
N THR A 123 -5.84 -15.67 -6.73
CA THR A 123 -6.56 -16.95 -6.62
C THR A 123 -6.56 -17.78 -7.90
N THR A 124 -6.48 -17.14 -9.07
CA THR A 124 -6.54 -17.86 -10.36
C THR A 124 -5.18 -18.43 -10.77
N GLY A 125 -4.08 -17.96 -10.18
CA GLY A 125 -2.73 -18.50 -10.40
C GLY A 125 -2.54 -19.97 -9.97
N ASP A 126 -3.50 -20.56 -9.25
CA ASP A 126 -3.50 -21.96 -8.85
C ASP A 126 -4.21 -22.90 -9.87
N GLU A 127 -5.00 -22.37 -10.82
CA GLU A 127 -5.82 -23.19 -11.73
C GLU A 127 -5.06 -23.75 -12.94
N ASP A 128 -3.91 -23.19 -13.29
CA ASP A 128 -3.07 -23.66 -14.41
C ASP A 128 -2.05 -24.76 -14.01
N ALA A 129 -2.11 -25.25 -12.77
CA ALA A 129 -1.20 -26.26 -12.22
C ALA A 129 -1.87 -27.60 -11.81
N SER A 130 -3.12 -27.86 -12.24
CA SER A 130 -3.86 -29.11 -11.96
C SER A 130 -4.24 -29.90 -13.21
#